data_AF-A0A7Y2DN51-F1
#
_entry.id   AF-A0A7Y2DN51-F1
#
_cell.length_a   1.000
_cell.length_b   1.000
_cell.length_c   1.000
_cell.angle_alpha   90.00
_cell.angle_beta   90.00
_cell.angle_gamma   90.00
#
_symmetry.space_group_name_H-M   'P 1'
#
loop_
_entity.id
_entity.type
_entity.pdbx_description
1 polymer ?
#
loop_
_entity_poly.entity_id
_entity_poly.type
_entity_poly.pdbx_seq_one_letter_code
_entity_poly.pdbx_strand_id
1 'polypeptide(L)' 'MRRHRMACQGGDIGYIDPGTGLFAMTAEYLSTRPCCDRGCRHCPYVR' A
#
# COMPACT_ATOMS: atom_id res chain seq x y z
N MET A 1 5.60 -3.14 9.09
CA MET A 1 4.18 -3.38 8.70
C MET A 1 3.12 -2.83 9.67
N ARG A 2 3.45 -2.19 10.81
CA ARG A 2 2.40 -1.69 11.75
C ARG A 2 1.52 -0.59 11.16
N ARG A 3 2.09 0.42 10.49
CA ARG A 3 1.33 1.49 9.82
C ARG A 3 0.49 0.99 8.65
N HIS A 4 1.00 0.03 7.89
CA HIS A 4 0.21 -0.64 6.86
C HIS A 4 -1.05 -1.28 7.44
N ARG A 5 -0.91 -2.09 8.50
CA ARG A 5 -2.07 -2.74 9.15
C ARG A 5 -3.06 -1.72 9.70
N MET A 6 -2.59 -0.64 10.31
CA MET A 6 -3.47 0.44 10.79
C MET A 6 -4.24 1.10 9.64
N ALA A 7 -3.55 1.42 8.54
CA ALA A 7 -4.18 2.01 7.36
C ALA A 7 -5.23 1.06 6.76
N CYS A 8 -4.92 -0.23 6.64
CA CYS A 8 -5.88 -1.26 6.22
C CYS A 8 -7.11 -1.32 7.14
N GLN A 9 -6.89 -1.40 8.45
CA GLN A 9 -7.98 -1.43 9.43
C GLN A 9 -8.83 -0.16 9.44
N GLY A 10 -8.22 1.00 9.13
CA GLY A 10 -8.91 2.28 9.00
C GLY A 10 -9.62 2.48 7.66
N GLY A 11 -9.41 1.60 6.67
CA GLY A 11 -9.88 1.80 5.30
C GLY A 11 -9.13 2.92 4.55
N ASP A 12 -7.95 3.30 5.04
CA ASP A 12 -7.11 4.31 4.40
C ASP A 12 -6.48 3.77 3.11
N ILE A 13 -6.38 4.65 2.12
CA ILE A 13 -5.75 4.34 0.83
C ILE A 13 -4.23 4.08 0.93
N GLY A 14 -3.59 4.48 2.04
CA GLY A 14 -2.15 4.40 2.23
C GLY A 14 -1.67 5.03 3.53
N TYR A 15 -0.36 5.05 3.74
CA TYR A 15 0.29 5.63 4.92
C TYR A 15 1.67 6.21 4.56
N ILE A 16 2.17 7.10 5.41
CA ILE A 16 3.57 7.57 5.31
C ILE A 16 4.51 6.53 5.93
N ASP A 17 5.37 5.95 5.09
CA ASP A 17 6.39 5.01 5.51
C ASP A 17 7.45 5.73 6.38
N PRO A 18 7.69 5.30 7.62
CA PRO A 18 8.65 5.96 8.51
C PRO A 18 10.09 5.82 8.05
N GLY A 19 10.41 4.79 7.27
CA GLY A 19 11.78 4.52 6.83
C GLY A 19 12.17 5.36 5.63
N THR A 20 11.25 5.58 4.70
CA THR A 20 11.51 6.33 3.46
C THR A 20 10.91 7.72 3.42
N GLY A 21 9.95 8.04 4.30
CA GLY A 21 9.15 9.27 4.25
C GLY A 21 8.14 9.32 3.10
N LEU A 22 8.07 8.26 2.28
CA LEU A 22 7.18 8.21 1.11
C LEU A 22 5.78 7.77 1.50
N PHE A 23 4.80 8.19 0.71
CA PHE A 23 3.44 7.67 0.79
C PHE A 23 3.38 6.27 0.14
N ALA A 24 3.05 5.26 0.92
CA ALA A 24 2.87 3.89 0.50
C ALA A 24 1.39 3.50 0.52
N MET A 25 0.85 3.09 -0.63
CA MET A 25 -0.53 2.62 -0.74
C MET A 25 -0.75 1.27 -0.03
N THR A 26 -1.96 1.04 0.48
CA THR A 26 -2.36 -0.24 1.10
C THR A 26 -2.63 -1.31 0.05
N ALA A 27 -2.54 -2.58 0.46
CA ALA A 27 -2.80 -3.72 -0.42
C ALA A 27 -4.27 -3.76 -0.84
N GLU A 28 -5.19 -3.44 0.08
CA GLU A 28 -6.62 -3.34 -0.19
C GLU A 28 -6.90 -2.29 -1.27
N TYR A 29 -6.37 -1.07 -1.13
CA TYR A 29 -6.55 -0.06 -2.17
C TYR A 29 -5.97 -0.51 -3.52
N LEU A 30 -4.78 -1.11 -3.53
CA LEU A 30 -4.16 -1.61 -4.76
C LEU A 30 -4.96 -2.74 -5.41
N SER A 31 -5.69 -3.56 -4.64
CA SER A 31 -6.55 -4.62 -5.17
C SER A 31 -7.77 -4.09 -5.95
N THR A 32 -8.18 -2.85 -5.69
CA THR A 32 -9.31 -2.21 -6.41
C THR A 32 -8.93 -1.70 -7.81
N ARG A 33 -7.66 -1.82 -8.20
CA ARG A 33 -7.11 -1.23 -9.42
C ARG A 33 -6.32 -2.28 -10.21
N PRO A 34 -6.22 -2.14 -11.55
CA PRO A 34 -5.32 -2.97 -12.34
C PRO A 34 -3.85 -2.65 -12.00
N CYS A 35 -2.97 -3.65 -12.13
CA CYS A 35 -1.53 -3.46 -11.99
C CYS A 35 -1.02 -2.38 -12.95
N CYS A 36 -0.17 -1.48 -12.45
CA CYS A 36 0.45 -0.43 -13.25
C CYS A 36 1.96 -0.63 -13.45
N ASP A 37 2.48 -1.79 -13.06
CA ASP A 37 3.89 -2.20 -13.19
C ASP A 37 4.93 -1.25 -12.55
N ARG A 38 4.52 -0.47 -11.55
CA ARG A 38 5.39 0.47 -10.82
C ARG A 38 6.14 -0.15 -9.63
N GLY A 39 6.02 -1.46 -9.42
CA GLY A 39 6.70 -2.14 -8.32
C GLY A 39 6.26 -1.69 -6.92
N CYS A 40 4.96 -1.44 -6.72
CA CYS A 40 4.45 -1.00 -5.43
C CYS A 40 4.66 -2.09 -4.36
N ARG A 41 5.15 -1.69 -3.18
CA ARG A 41 5.57 -2.59 -2.09
C ARG A 41 4.48 -3.57 -1.58
N HIS A 42 3.20 -3.23 -1.79
CA HIS A 42 2.04 -4.02 -1.35
C HIS A 42 1.14 -4.42 -2.52
N CYS A 43 1.68 -4.42 -3.74
CA CYS A 43 0.91 -4.78 -4.92
C CYS A 43 0.49 -6.26 -4.86
N PRO A 44 -0.81 -6.58 -4.97
CA PRO A 44 -1.28 -7.96 -5.00
C PRO A 44 -0.92 -8.66 -6.32
N TYR A 45 -0.74 -7.90 -7.39
CA TYR A 45 -0.16 -8.38 -8.63
C TYR A 45 1.34 -8.50 -8.42
N VAL A 46 1.75 -9.69 -7.98
CA VAL A 46 3.14 -10.04 -7.72
C VAL A 46 3.87 -10.10 -9.05
N ARG A 47 5.06 -9.49 -9.10
CA ARG A 47 6.19 -10.07 -9.83
C ARG A 47 7.16 -10.62 -8.81
#